data_AF-A0A8C6S4C7-F1
#
_entry.id   AF-A0A8C6S4C7-F1
#
_cell.length_a   1.000
_cell.length_b   1.000
_cell.length_c   1.000
_cell.angle_alpha   90.00
_cell.angle_beta   90.00
_cell.angle_gamma   90.00
#
_symmetry.space_group_name_H-M   'P 1'
#
loop_
_entity.id
_entity.type
_entity.pdbx_description
1 polymer ?
#
loop_
_entity_poly.entity_id
_entity_poly.type
_entity_poly.pdbx_seq_one_letter_code
_entity_poly.pdbx_strand_id
1 'polypeptide(L)'
;MEKCREPFGEPVLFADPVENKALSELVLLDKRTAADVRATLKVMLTDSERRQQLIQELIRTNNQLKEDVQSHMRRSVAQTQRASELETLLEGVRVRVQELEERCVGRAAQTHGEMQQLQHDKRQAQKLVQDLEQALMKQKEEVSQLQKKLHFAVREEEQRVVRQSQAFEQICRRTARQSSAHDQHYFIPQAFQEQQKDGEAQAEELRKKVEHLRLELETRSVPTLKDLKFYKHKVRRIEKLYNLSLNNLSARLLPWQPSEECPTSAEPAKVEDMMLLVDTLLENTSTHDEKVLRSPTRHTLGSMVAHFQKLFDVSSLSGVYPRMNEVYCRLGEMNNAMRNIRDALSLGKNKISDCSHVHIRINKILSSLYNLKGGYYVKSTFSKLYIMLLCHSLIKHMPGVLPWLIHIFLSNQ
;
A
#
# COMPACT_ATOMS: atom_id res chain seq x y z
N MET A 1 20.91 -23.19 -60.96
CA MET A 1 21.25 -22.09 -61.88
C MET A 1 21.98 -22.70 -63.06
N GLU A 2 21.19 -23.09 -64.03
CA GLU A 2 21.62 -23.72 -65.27
C GLU A 2 21.58 -22.64 -66.35
N LYS A 3 22.53 -22.71 -67.29
CA LYS A 3 22.62 -21.94 -68.55
C LYS A 3 22.96 -20.44 -68.44
N CYS A 4 24.25 -20.17 -68.60
CA CYS A 4 24.80 -19.11 -69.46
C CYS A 4 26.30 -19.40 -69.64
N ARG A 5 26.62 -20.40 -70.45
CA ARG A 5 27.98 -20.59 -70.97
C ARG A 5 27.86 -20.54 -72.49
N GLU A 6 27.59 -19.35 -73.01
CA GLU A 6 27.89 -19.11 -74.42
C GLU A 6 29.41 -19.23 -74.59
N PRO A 7 29.90 -19.93 -75.62
CA PRO A 7 31.32 -19.97 -75.90
C PRO A 7 31.72 -18.54 -76.28
N PHE A 8 32.48 -17.88 -75.40
CA PHE A 8 33.24 -16.70 -75.79
C PHE A 8 34.03 -17.08 -77.04
N GLY A 9 33.89 -16.26 -78.09
CA GLY A 9 34.14 -16.60 -79.49
C GLY A 9 35.45 -17.32 -79.79
N GLU A 10 35.49 -17.94 -80.97
CA GLU A 10 36.67 -18.66 -81.46
C GLU A 10 37.94 -17.84 -81.23
N PRO A 11 39.03 -18.48 -80.73
CA PRO A 11 40.26 -17.78 -80.46
C PRO A 11 40.73 -17.07 -81.72
N VAL A 12 41.06 -15.78 -81.60
CA VAL A 12 41.64 -15.01 -82.70
C VAL A 12 42.99 -15.62 -83.03
N LEU A 13 43.04 -16.43 -84.08
CA LEU A 13 44.27 -17.01 -84.61
C LEU A 13 44.97 -15.94 -85.45
N PHE A 14 46.17 -15.57 -85.05
CA PHE A 14 47.03 -14.74 -85.90
C PHE A 14 47.55 -15.62 -87.05
N ALA A 15 47.26 -15.24 -88.29
CA ALA A 15 47.79 -15.93 -89.45
C ALA A 15 49.32 -15.87 -89.45
N ASP A 16 49.99 -17.01 -89.72
CA ASP A 16 51.43 -17.03 -89.93
C ASP A 16 51.73 -16.36 -91.29
N PRO A 17 52.46 -15.23 -91.32
CA PRO A 17 52.78 -14.52 -92.56
C PRO A 17 53.68 -15.33 -93.51
N VAL A 18 54.28 -16.43 -93.06
CA VAL A 18 55.08 -17.33 -93.89
C VAL A 18 54.22 -18.41 -94.56
N GLU A 19 53.15 -18.85 -93.90
CA GLU A 19 52.25 -19.90 -94.40
C GLU A 19 51.10 -19.37 -95.25
N ASN A 20 50.61 -18.15 -94.97
CA ASN A 20 49.47 -17.57 -95.68
C ASN A 20 49.90 -16.74 -96.91
N LYS A 21 49.70 -17.31 -98.11
CA LYS A 21 50.10 -16.70 -99.39
C LYS A 21 49.05 -15.73 -99.97
N ALA A 22 47.85 -15.67 -99.38
CA ALA A 22 46.78 -14.80 -99.85
C ALA A 22 46.89 -13.39 -99.22
N LEU A 23 47.62 -12.49 -99.88
CA LEU A 23 47.81 -11.10 -99.43
C LEU A 23 46.49 -10.32 -99.23
N SER A 24 45.42 -10.73 -99.93
CA SER A 24 44.07 -10.16 -99.79
C SER A 24 43.36 -10.54 -98.48
N GLU A 25 43.86 -11.54 -97.75
CA GLU A 25 43.30 -12.00 -96.47
C GLU A 25 44.11 -11.48 -95.26
N LEU A 26 45.22 -10.76 -95.52
CA LEU A 26 46.14 -10.26 -94.50
C LEU A 26 45.89 -8.77 -94.22
N VAL A 27 45.53 -8.45 -92.97
CA VAL A 27 45.47 -7.06 -92.49
C VAL A 27 46.87 -6.61 -92.09
N LEU A 28 47.52 -5.80 -92.92
CA LEU A 28 48.82 -5.21 -92.62
C LEU A 28 48.62 -3.93 -91.79
N LEU A 29 49.09 -3.95 -90.54
CA LEU A 29 49.14 -2.77 -89.68
C LEU A 29 50.49 -2.08 -89.84
N ASP A 30 50.48 -0.76 -90.04
CA ASP A 30 51.71 0.02 -89.92
C ASP A 30 52.17 0.04 -88.45
N LYS A 31 53.46 0.32 -88.25
CA LYS A 31 54.10 0.25 -86.93
C LYS A 31 53.41 1.11 -85.87
N ARG A 32 52.83 2.25 -86.27
CA ARG A 32 52.14 3.17 -85.35
C ARG A 32 50.81 2.58 -84.91
N THR A 33 49.97 2.18 -85.86
CA THR A 33 48.66 1.56 -85.55
C THR A 33 48.82 0.27 -84.74
N ALA A 34 49.83 -0.56 -85.03
CA ALA A 34 50.12 -1.75 -84.25
C ALA A 34 50.55 -1.45 -82.80
N ALA A 35 51.27 -0.35 -82.58
CA ALA A 35 51.65 0.10 -81.23
C ALA A 35 50.44 0.62 -80.44
N ASP A 36 49.56 1.39 -81.10
CA ASP A 36 48.34 1.94 -80.48
C ASP A 36 47.33 0.84 -80.13
N VAL A 37 47.13 -0.14 -81.01
CA VAL A 37 46.30 -1.34 -80.73
C VAL A 37 46.86 -2.10 -79.54
N ARG A 38 48.18 -2.32 -79.48
CA ARG A 38 48.82 -3.01 -78.34
C ARG A 38 48.67 -2.25 -77.04
N ALA A 39 48.84 -0.93 -77.05
CA ALA A 39 48.65 -0.09 -75.87
C ALA A 39 47.20 -0.17 -75.37
N THR A 40 46.23 -0.11 -76.29
CA THR A 40 44.80 -0.23 -75.99
C THR A 40 44.47 -1.60 -75.39
N LEU A 41 44.93 -2.69 -76.02
CA LEU A 41 44.73 -4.04 -75.51
C LEU A 41 45.37 -4.23 -74.13
N LYS A 42 46.54 -3.64 -73.88
CA LYS A 42 47.19 -3.69 -72.56
C LYS A 42 46.38 -2.98 -71.49
N VAL A 43 45.83 -1.79 -71.78
CA VAL A 43 44.92 -1.08 -70.87
C VAL A 43 43.65 -1.89 -70.62
N MET A 44 43.04 -2.46 -71.67
CA MET A 44 41.84 -3.29 -71.55
C MET A 44 42.07 -4.54 -70.69
N LEU A 45 43.22 -5.20 -70.85
CA LEU A 45 43.59 -6.36 -70.01
C LEU A 45 43.69 -5.95 -68.53
N THR A 46 44.42 -4.87 -68.22
CA THR A 46 44.54 -4.40 -66.83
C THR A 46 43.21 -3.97 -66.23
N ASP A 47 42.33 -3.34 -67.01
CA ASP A 47 41.00 -2.96 -66.53
C ASP A 47 40.07 -4.18 -66.38
N SER A 48 40.23 -5.20 -67.23
CA SER A 48 39.49 -6.46 -67.07
C SER A 48 39.91 -7.21 -65.80
N GLU A 49 41.21 -7.23 -65.48
CA GLU A 49 41.72 -7.82 -64.23
C GLU A 49 41.19 -7.06 -63.01
N ARG A 50 41.23 -5.72 -63.04
CA ARG A 50 40.68 -4.87 -61.97
C ARG A 50 39.18 -5.08 -61.79
N ARG A 51 38.41 -5.18 -62.87
CA ARG A 51 36.97 -5.48 -62.83
C ARG A 51 36.70 -6.85 -62.22
N GLN A 52 37.51 -7.86 -62.55
CA GLN A 52 37.37 -9.19 -61.98
C GLN A 52 37.61 -9.20 -60.47
N GLN A 53 38.61 -8.46 -59.99
CA GLN A 53 38.86 -8.29 -58.54
C GLN A 53 37.68 -7.62 -57.83
N LEU A 54 37.14 -6.54 -58.40
CA LEU A 54 35.96 -5.86 -57.83
C LEU A 54 34.74 -6.78 -57.75
N ILE A 55 34.50 -7.60 -58.78
CA ILE A 55 33.41 -8.58 -58.77
C ILE A 55 33.60 -9.60 -57.65
N GLN A 56 34.83 -10.08 -57.43
CA GLN A 56 35.12 -11.03 -56.34
C GLN A 56 34.88 -10.41 -54.95
N GLU A 57 35.33 -9.17 -54.73
CA GLU A 57 35.07 -8.45 -53.48
C GLU A 57 33.58 -8.18 -53.26
N LEU A 58 32.84 -7.84 -54.31
CA LEU A 58 31.38 -7.68 -54.24
C LEU A 58 30.68 -8.99 -53.89
N ILE A 59 31.11 -10.12 -54.46
CA ILE A 59 30.55 -11.44 -54.11
C ILE A 59 30.85 -11.78 -52.64
N ARG A 60 32.09 -11.54 -52.20
CA ARG A 60 32.51 -11.79 -50.81
C ARG A 60 31.69 -10.95 -49.82
N THR A 61 31.58 -9.65 -50.07
CA THR A 61 30.83 -8.73 -49.20
C THR A 61 29.33 -9.02 -49.22
N ASN A 62 28.75 -9.39 -50.37
CA ASN A 62 27.34 -9.78 -50.45
C ASN A 62 27.04 -11.06 -49.64
N ASN A 63 27.94 -12.04 -49.67
CA ASN A 63 27.80 -13.26 -48.87
C ASN A 63 27.94 -12.96 -47.36
N GLN A 64 28.91 -12.14 -46.96
CA GLN A 64 29.04 -11.71 -45.57
C GLN A 64 27.78 -10.97 -45.08
N LEU A 65 27.26 -10.03 -45.88
CA LEU A 65 26.03 -9.31 -45.55
C LEU A 65 24.83 -10.24 -45.41
N LYS A 66 24.72 -11.28 -46.24
CA LYS A 66 23.66 -12.30 -46.10
C LYS A 66 23.78 -13.05 -44.77
N GLU A 67 24.98 -13.44 -44.37
CA GLU A 67 25.22 -14.12 -43.08
C GLU A 67 24.90 -13.20 -41.90
N ASP A 68 25.33 -11.93 -41.96
CA ASP A 68 25.07 -10.94 -40.92
C ASP A 68 23.56 -10.69 -40.77
N VAL A 69 22.83 -10.52 -41.88
CA VAL A 69 21.37 -10.37 -41.87
C VAL A 69 20.70 -11.59 -41.26
N GLN A 70 21.14 -12.81 -41.59
CA GLN A 70 20.60 -14.03 -40.98
C GLN A 70 20.89 -14.11 -39.47
N SER A 71 22.10 -13.73 -39.05
CA SER A 71 22.48 -13.67 -37.63
C SER A 71 21.66 -12.63 -36.86
N HIS A 72 21.46 -11.45 -37.44
CA HIS A 72 20.60 -10.40 -36.88
C HIS A 72 19.14 -10.86 -36.80
N MET A 73 18.62 -11.55 -37.82
CA MET A 73 17.28 -12.11 -37.81
C MET A 73 17.11 -13.14 -36.68
N ARG A 74 18.04 -14.10 -36.53
CA ARG A 74 18.00 -15.10 -35.45
C ARG A 74 18.02 -14.44 -34.07
N ARG A 75 18.88 -13.44 -33.88
CA ARG A 75 18.94 -12.67 -32.63
C ARG A 75 17.63 -11.92 -32.36
N SER A 76 17.06 -11.28 -33.38
CA SER A 76 15.79 -10.57 -33.25
C SER A 76 14.66 -11.51 -32.84
N VAL A 77 14.53 -12.67 -33.48
CA VAL A 77 13.52 -13.68 -33.13
C VAL A 77 13.68 -14.16 -31.68
N ALA A 78 14.92 -14.46 -31.26
CA ALA A 78 15.19 -14.87 -29.88
C ALA A 78 14.83 -13.79 -28.86
N GLN A 79 15.08 -12.51 -29.17
CA GLN A 79 14.71 -11.39 -28.29
C GLN A 79 13.19 -11.18 -28.24
N THR A 80 12.50 -11.29 -29.37
CA THR A 80 11.03 -11.23 -29.42
C THR A 80 10.39 -12.35 -28.59
N GLN A 81 10.93 -13.57 -28.68
CA GLN A 81 10.45 -14.71 -27.90
C GLN A 81 10.62 -14.47 -26.39
N ARG A 82 11.80 -14.00 -25.96
CA ARG A 82 12.05 -13.65 -24.56
C ARG A 82 11.13 -12.53 -24.06
N ALA A 83 10.85 -11.52 -24.90
CA ALA A 83 9.91 -10.46 -24.56
C ALA A 83 8.49 -11.02 -24.32
N SER A 84 8.02 -11.91 -25.19
CA SER A 84 6.72 -12.59 -25.05
C SER A 84 6.62 -13.44 -23.77
N GLU A 85 7.68 -14.16 -23.42
CA GLU A 85 7.75 -14.92 -22.16
C GLU A 85 7.67 -14.00 -20.93
N LEU A 86 8.41 -12.88 -20.95
CA LEU A 86 8.36 -11.89 -19.89
C LEU A 86 7.00 -11.21 -19.79
N GLU A 87 6.34 -10.91 -20.90
CA GLU A 87 4.97 -10.36 -20.92
C GLU A 87 3.98 -11.34 -20.29
N THR A 88 4.10 -12.64 -20.60
CA THR A 88 3.26 -13.69 -20.02
C THR A 88 3.47 -13.82 -18.51
N LEU A 89 4.73 -13.81 -18.05
CA LEU A 89 5.05 -13.83 -16.61
C LEU A 89 4.55 -12.58 -15.89
N LEU A 90 4.70 -11.42 -16.51
CA LEU A 90 4.25 -10.15 -15.95
C LEU A 90 2.73 -10.13 -15.81
N GLU A 91 2.00 -10.66 -16.79
CA GLU A 91 0.55 -10.79 -16.71
C GLU A 91 0.14 -11.77 -15.58
N GLY A 92 0.86 -12.88 -15.42
CA GLY A 92 0.66 -13.78 -14.28
C GLY A 92 0.88 -13.09 -12.92
N VAL A 93 1.91 -12.25 -12.80
CA VAL A 93 2.16 -11.47 -11.58
C VAL A 93 1.06 -10.44 -11.34
N ARG A 94 0.58 -9.75 -12.38
CA ARG A 94 -0.53 -8.78 -12.28
C ARG A 94 -1.79 -9.42 -11.71
N VAL A 95 -2.21 -10.57 -12.24
CA VAL A 95 -3.38 -11.30 -11.75
C VAL A 95 -3.20 -11.69 -10.28
N ARG A 96 -2.03 -12.21 -9.90
CA ARG A 96 -1.77 -12.58 -8.49
C ARG A 96 -1.79 -11.38 -7.54
N VAL A 97 -1.28 -10.22 -7.96
CA VAL A 97 -1.35 -8.99 -7.18
C VAL A 97 -2.81 -8.55 -7.03
N GLN A 98 -3.58 -8.55 -8.12
CA GLN A 98 -5.00 -8.21 -8.09
C GLN A 98 -5.78 -9.13 -7.13
N GLU A 99 -5.57 -10.45 -7.18
CA GLU A 99 -6.18 -11.39 -6.24
C GLU A 99 -5.77 -11.12 -4.77
N LEU A 100 -4.51 -10.74 -4.53
CA LEU A 100 -4.04 -10.39 -3.19
C LEU A 100 -4.70 -9.09 -2.69
N GLU A 101 -4.83 -8.09 -3.55
CA GLU A 101 -5.52 -6.84 -3.26
C GLU A 101 -6.98 -7.09 -2.94
N GLU A 102 -7.70 -7.83 -3.80
CA GLU A 102 -9.12 -8.18 -3.60
C GLU A 102 -9.31 -8.96 -2.29
N ARG A 103 -8.44 -9.94 -1.99
CA ARG A 103 -8.49 -10.66 -0.70
C ARG A 103 -8.22 -9.75 0.50
N CYS A 104 -7.28 -8.81 0.38
CA CYS A 104 -6.98 -7.86 1.45
C CYS A 104 -8.15 -6.91 1.69
N VAL A 105 -8.74 -6.36 0.63
CA VAL A 105 -9.92 -5.50 0.70
C VAL A 105 -11.12 -6.27 1.26
N GLY A 106 -11.35 -7.51 0.81
CA GLY A 106 -12.41 -8.37 1.32
C GLY A 106 -12.29 -8.63 2.82
N ARG A 107 -11.09 -8.99 3.30
CA ARG A 107 -10.84 -9.16 4.74
C ARG A 107 -11.03 -7.86 5.53
N ALA A 108 -10.58 -6.73 4.99
CA ALA A 108 -10.77 -5.43 5.64
C ALA A 108 -12.27 -5.07 5.76
N ALA A 109 -13.05 -5.31 4.71
CA ALA A 109 -14.49 -5.08 4.73
C ALA A 109 -15.21 -6.00 5.73
N GLN A 110 -14.84 -7.29 5.77
CA GLN A 110 -15.40 -8.25 6.72
C GLN A 110 -15.11 -7.85 8.17
N THR A 111 -13.83 -7.59 8.49
CA THR A 111 -13.42 -7.19 9.86
C THR A 111 -14.06 -5.87 10.27
N HIS A 112 -14.28 -4.94 9.33
CA HIS A 112 -15.02 -3.71 9.60
C HIS A 112 -16.49 -3.99 9.94
N GLY A 113 -17.15 -4.89 9.20
CA GLY A 113 -18.53 -5.31 9.49
C GLY A 113 -18.68 -5.97 10.87
N GLU A 114 -17.77 -6.88 11.23
CA GLU A 114 -17.72 -7.51 12.55
C GLU A 114 -17.51 -6.48 13.67
N MET A 115 -16.62 -5.51 13.46
CA MET A 115 -16.38 -4.43 14.43
C MET A 115 -17.60 -3.52 14.61
N GLN A 116 -18.31 -3.19 13.52
CA GLN A 116 -19.54 -2.40 13.60
C GLN A 116 -20.63 -3.13 14.40
N GLN A 117 -20.79 -4.44 14.18
CA GLN A 117 -21.75 -5.26 14.93
C GLN A 117 -21.39 -5.30 16.42
N LEU A 118 -20.13 -5.60 16.76
CA LEU A 118 -19.67 -5.59 18.15
C LEU A 118 -19.86 -4.22 18.82
N GLN A 119 -19.66 -3.13 18.08
CA GLN A 119 -19.89 -1.77 18.59
C GLN A 119 -21.39 -1.48 18.80
N HIS A 120 -22.27 -2.07 17.99
CA HIS A 120 -23.71 -2.01 18.21
C HIS A 120 -24.10 -2.78 19.47
N ASP A 121 -23.65 -4.03 19.60
CA ASP A 121 -23.92 -4.90 20.76
C ASP A 121 -23.37 -4.29 22.06
N LYS A 122 -22.18 -3.68 22.01
CA LYS A 122 -21.60 -2.94 23.14
C LYS A 122 -22.52 -1.81 23.60
N ARG A 123 -23.06 -1.01 22.68
CA ARG A 123 -23.98 0.10 23.00
C ARG A 123 -25.28 -0.41 23.60
N GLN A 124 -25.84 -1.49 23.05
CA GLN A 124 -27.03 -2.12 23.61
C GLN A 124 -26.78 -2.64 25.03
N ALA A 125 -25.68 -3.37 25.25
CA ALA A 125 -25.32 -3.88 26.56
C ALA A 125 -25.08 -2.76 27.58
N GLN A 126 -24.44 -1.66 27.18
CA GLN A 126 -24.26 -0.47 28.03
C GLN A 126 -25.59 0.13 28.47
N LYS A 127 -26.56 0.23 27.56
CA LYS A 127 -27.91 0.72 27.90
C LYS A 127 -28.59 -0.20 28.92
N LEU A 128 -28.54 -1.52 28.69
CA LEU A 128 -29.11 -2.50 29.63
C LEU A 128 -28.47 -2.41 31.03
N VAL A 129 -27.15 -2.21 31.10
CA VAL A 129 -26.46 -2.03 32.39
C VAL A 129 -26.93 -0.76 33.09
N GLN A 130 -27.04 0.36 32.38
CA GLN A 130 -27.56 1.62 32.95
C GLN A 130 -28.99 1.47 33.47
N ASP A 131 -29.87 0.81 32.72
CA ASP A 131 -31.26 0.57 33.12
C ASP A 131 -31.33 -0.30 34.40
N LEU A 132 -30.48 -1.33 34.49
CA LEU A 132 -30.39 -2.19 35.68
C LEU A 132 -29.80 -1.45 36.89
N GLU A 133 -28.80 -0.60 36.70
CA GLU A 133 -28.24 0.23 37.78
C GLU A 133 -29.28 1.19 38.35
N GLN A 134 -30.09 1.83 37.49
CA GLN A 134 -31.20 2.68 37.91
C GLN A 134 -32.26 1.89 38.69
N ALA A 135 -32.63 0.70 38.20
CA ALA A 135 -33.57 -0.17 38.91
C ALA A 135 -33.02 -0.60 40.29
N LEU A 136 -31.73 -0.91 40.38
CA LEU A 136 -31.07 -1.26 41.64
C LEU A 136 -31.05 -0.08 42.61
N MET A 137 -30.77 1.13 42.13
CA MET A 137 -30.82 2.35 42.95
C MET A 137 -32.23 2.60 43.51
N LYS A 138 -33.26 2.41 42.68
CA LYS A 138 -34.66 2.52 43.11
C LYS A 138 -35.00 1.48 44.19
N GLN A 139 -34.58 0.23 44.00
CA GLN A 139 -34.77 -0.83 44.99
C GLN A 139 -34.04 -0.54 46.31
N LYS A 140 -32.82 0.00 46.27
CA LYS A 140 -32.09 0.40 47.49
C LYS A 140 -32.81 1.49 48.28
N GLU A 141 -33.38 2.47 47.58
CA GLU A 141 -34.17 3.53 48.21
C GLU A 141 -35.45 2.98 48.85
N GLU A 142 -36.18 2.11 48.15
CA GLU A 142 -37.36 1.42 48.68
C GLU A 142 -37.02 0.61 49.94
N VAL A 143 -35.91 -0.14 49.93
CA VAL A 143 -35.43 -0.90 51.10
C VAL A 143 -35.08 0.06 52.25
N SER A 144 -34.40 1.18 52.00
CA SER A 144 -34.07 2.15 53.05
C SER A 144 -35.33 2.75 53.67
N GLN A 145 -36.35 3.04 52.87
CA GLN A 145 -37.63 3.55 53.36
C GLN A 145 -38.38 2.52 54.20
N LEU A 146 -38.41 1.26 53.77
CA LEU A 146 -39.02 0.17 54.54
C LEU A 146 -38.27 -0.08 55.85
N GLN A 147 -36.94 -0.06 55.85
CA GLN A 147 -36.12 -0.17 57.06
C GLN A 147 -36.43 0.95 58.07
N LYS A 148 -36.58 2.20 57.61
CA LYS A 148 -36.99 3.33 58.46
C LYS A 148 -38.37 3.09 59.07
N LYS A 149 -39.37 2.71 58.27
CA LYS A 149 -40.73 2.41 58.74
C LYS A 149 -40.75 1.29 59.78
N LEU A 150 -40.01 0.22 59.54
CA LEU A 150 -39.88 -0.90 60.47
C LEU A 150 -39.27 -0.44 61.79
N HIS A 151 -38.20 0.36 61.77
CA HIS A 151 -37.58 0.90 62.97
C HIS A 151 -38.56 1.75 63.80
N PHE A 152 -39.35 2.61 63.16
CA PHE A 152 -40.38 3.39 63.85
C PHE A 152 -41.47 2.50 64.47
N ALA A 153 -41.97 1.52 63.72
CA ALA A 153 -42.99 0.60 64.21
C ALA A 153 -42.50 -0.24 65.40
N VAL A 154 -41.26 -0.77 65.32
CA VAL A 154 -40.64 -1.53 66.42
C VAL A 154 -40.47 -0.64 67.66
N ARG A 155 -39.97 0.59 67.50
CA ARG A 155 -39.81 1.52 68.63
C ARG A 155 -41.14 1.87 69.28
N GLU A 156 -42.19 2.10 68.50
CA GLU A 156 -43.53 2.39 69.04
C GLU A 156 -44.08 1.20 69.82
N GLU A 157 -43.88 -0.02 69.30
CA GLU A 157 -44.28 -1.26 69.94
C GLU A 157 -43.54 -1.47 71.27
N GLU A 158 -42.23 -1.29 71.30
CA GLU A 158 -41.43 -1.33 72.53
C GLU A 158 -41.95 -0.32 73.57
N GLN A 159 -42.24 0.92 73.15
CA GLN A 159 -42.82 1.93 74.04
C GLN A 159 -44.22 1.56 74.53
N ARG A 160 -45.04 0.91 73.69
CA ARG A 160 -46.36 0.41 74.07
C ARG A 160 -46.26 -0.69 75.12
N VAL A 161 -45.33 -1.64 74.93
CA VAL A 161 -45.05 -2.71 75.88
C VAL A 161 -44.58 -2.13 77.21
N VAL A 162 -43.61 -1.20 77.21
CA VAL A 162 -43.14 -0.53 78.44
C VAL A 162 -44.28 0.19 79.18
N ARG A 163 -45.14 0.91 78.44
CA ARG A 163 -46.32 1.58 79.03
C ARG A 163 -47.28 0.57 79.67
N GLN A 164 -47.57 -0.54 79.00
CA GLN A 164 -48.41 -1.60 79.56
C GLN A 164 -47.78 -2.23 80.80
N SER A 165 -46.49 -2.55 80.78
CA SER A 165 -45.77 -3.11 81.93
C SER A 165 -45.77 -2.16 83.13
N GLN A 166 -45.54 -0.87 82.92
CA GLN A 166 -45.57 0.14 83.99
C GLN A 166 -46.98 0.34 84.56
N ALA A 167 -48.00 0.41 83.70
CA ALA A 167 -49.39 0.52 84.11
C ALA A 167 -49.80 -0.69 84.96
N PHE A 168 -49.37 -1.89 84.55
CA PHE A 168 -49.60 -3.11 85.31
C PHE A 168 -48.91 -3.09 86.68
N GLU A 169 -47.63 -2.72 86.73
CA GLU A 169 -46.90 -2.65 88.00
C GLU A 169 -47.55 -1.67 88.99
N GLN A 170 -48.08 -0.55 88.49
CA GLN A 170 -48.85 0.40 89.32
C GLN A 170 -50.15 -0.21 89.86
N ILE A 171 -50.86 -1.01 89.07
CA ILE A 171 -52.07 -1.72 89.51
C ILE A 171 -51.69 -2.75 90.58
N CYS A 172 -50.68 -3.59 90.35
CA CYS A 172 -50.20 -4.55 91.35
C CYS A 172 -49.78 -3.89 92.66
N ARG A 173 -49.06 -2.75 92.60
CA ARG A 173 -48.68 -1.97 93.78
C ARG A 173 -49.88 -1.38 94.53
N ARG A 174 -50.98 -1.04 93.85
CA ARG A 174 -52.21 -0.54 94.47
C ARG A 174 -53.01 -1.66 95.12
N THR A 175 -53.14 -2.80 94.46
CA THR A 175 -53.84 -3.98 94.98
C THR A 175 -53.11 -4.59 96.18
N ALA A 176 -51.77 -4.63 96.15
CA ALA A 176 -50.95 -5.09 97.28
C ALA A 176 -51.03 -4.18 98.53
N ARG A 177 -51.45 -2.92 98.38
CA ARG A 177 -51.65 -1.97 99.49
C ARG A 177 -53.06 -2.00 100.08
N GLN A 178 -54.01 -2.72 99.47
CA GLN A 178 -55.44 -2.63 99.80
C GLN A 178 -56.10 -3.95 100.25
N SER A 179 -55.40 -5.10 100.32
CA SER A 179 -56.08 -6.39 100.59
C SER A 179 -55.28 -7.37 101.47
N SER A 180 -56.00 -8.07 102.36
CA SER A 180 -55.49 -9.08 103.30
C SER A 180 -55.12 -10.41 102.62
N ALA A 181 -54.12 -11.07 103.19
CA ALA A 181 -53.22 -12.03 102.55
C ALA A 181 -53.72 -13.46 102.25
N HIS A 182 -54.90 -13.69 101.67
CA HIS A 182 -55.23 -15.09 101.26
C HIS A 182 -55.90 -15.31 99.89
N ASP A 183 -56.84 -14.47 99.44
CA ASP A 183 -57.67 -14.87 98.29
C ASP A 183 -57.33 -14.23 96.92
N GLN A 184 -56.22 -13.50 96.79
CA GLN A 184 -55.83 -12.83 95.53
C GLN A 184 -54.49 -13.28 94.93
N HIS A 185 -53.78 -14.21 95.57
CA HIS A 185 -52.40 -14.56 95.19
C HIS A 185 -52.29 -15.56 94.01
N TYR A 186 -53.38 -16.21 93.59
CA TYR A 186 -53.31 -17.27 92.57
C TYR A 186 -53.88 -16.87 91.21
N PHE A 187 -54.98 -16.10 91.17
CA PHE A 187 -55.72 -15.86 89.93
C PHE A 187 -55.16 -14.72 89.06
N ILE A 188 -54.70 -13.63 89.66
CA ILE A 188 -54.16 -12.47 88.91
C ILE A 188 -52.78 -12.79 88.32
N PRO A 189 -51.84 -13.43 89.06
CA PRO A 189 -50.57 -13.84 88.48
C PRO A 189 -50.72 -14.89 87.38
N GLN A 190 -51.67 -15.85 87.47
CA GLN A 190 -51.87 -16.83 86.40
C GLN A 190 -52.42 -16.19 85.13
N ALA A 191 -53.45 -15.35 85.21
CA ALA A 191 -54.00 -14.66 84.03
C ALA A 191 -52.96 -13.72 83.38
N PHE A 192 -52.12 -13.05 84.18
CA PHE A 192 -51.03 -12.22 83.65
C PHE A 192 -49.86 -13.03 83.13
N GLN A 193 -49.51 -14.15 83.75
CA GLN A 193 -48.44 -15.02 83.27
C GLN A 193 -48.84 -15.72 81.97
N GLU A 194 -50.13 -15.99 81.78
CA GLU A 194 -50.70 -16.50 80.54
C GLU A 194 -50.74 -15.41 79.45
N GLN A 195 -51.16 -14.18 79.79
CA GLN A 195 -51.13 -13.03 78.86
C GLN A 195 -49.70 -12.55 78.53
N GLN A 196 -48.75 -12.73 79.44
CA GLN A 196 -47.32 -12.46 79.22
C GLN A 196 -46.67 -13.55 78.38
N LYS A 197 -47.07 -14.82 78.54
CA LYS A 197 -46.69 -15.92 77.63
C LYS A 197 -47.27 -15.73 76.23
N ASP A 198 -48.51 -15.24 76.12
CA ASP A 198 -49.12 -14.93 74.82
C ASP A 198 -48.44 -13.72 74.16
N GLY A 199 -48.11 -12.68 74.94
CA GLY A 199 -47.35 -11.52 74.46
C GLY A 199 -45.91 -11.88 74.04
N GLU A 200 -45.23 -12.73 74.81
CA GLU A 200 -43.91 -13.27 74.45
C GLU A 200 -43.99 -14.18 73.22
N ALA A 201 -45.03 -15.01 73.10
CA ALA A 201 -45.26 -15.83 71.91
C ALA A 201 -45.50 -14.97 70.67
N GLN A 202 -46.24 -13.87 70.81
CA GLN A 202 -46.50 -12.93 69.72
C GLN A 202 -45.25 -12.11 69.35
N ALA A 203 -44.43 -11.72 70.33
CA ALA A 203 -43.14 -11.08 70.13
C ALA A 203 -42.11 -12.03 69.48
N GLU A 204 -42.09 -13.30 69.89
CA GLU A 204 -41.27 -14.35 69.30
C GLU A 204 -41.71 -14.67 67.87
N GLU A 205 -43.02 -14.64 67.59
CA GLU A 205 -43.53 -14.80 66.24
C GLU A 205 -43.21 -13.59 65.35
N LEU A 206 -43.29 -12.36 65.88
CA LEU A 206 -42.82 -11.17 65.17
C LEU A 206 -41.31 -11.22 64.93
N ARG A 207 -40.51 -11.70 65.89
CA ARG A 207 -39.07 -11.94 65.70
C ARG A 207 -38.81 -12.97 64.60
N LYS A 208 -39.57 -14.08 64.57
CA LYS A 208 -39.49 -15.08 63.51
C LYS A 208 -39.93 -14.52 62.15
N LYS A 209 -40.94 -13.65 62.09
CA LYS A 209 -41.33 -12.95 60.85
C LYS A 209 -40.27 -11.95 60.39
N VAL A 210 -39.63 -11.23 61.32
CA VAL A 210 -38.51 -10.33 61.01
C VAL A 210 -37.31 -11.13 60.48
N GLU A 211 -36.94 -12.24 61.12
CA GLU A 211 -35.87 -13.12 60.63
C GLU A 211 -36.23 -13.80 59.31
N HIS A 212 -37.49 -14.21 59.11
CA HIS A 212 -37.97 -14.72 57.82
C HIS A 212 -37.84 -13.66 56.72
N LEU A 213 -38.35 -12.45 56.95
CA LEU A 213 -38.25 -11.34 55.99
C LEU A 213 -36.80 -10.93 55.73
N ARG A 214 -35.92 -11.08 56.73
CA ARG A 214 -34.48 -10.86 56.62
C ARG A 214 -33.82 -11.92 55.74
N LEU A 215 -34.12 -13.21 55.98
CA LEU A 215 -33.70 -14.33 55.14
C LEU A 215 -34.25 -14.25 53.71
N GLU A 216 -35.47 -13.74 53.52
CA GLU A 216 -36.07 -13.45 52.22
C GLU A 216 -35.34 -12.32 51.48
N LEU A 217 -34.98 -11.24 52.18
CA LEU A 217 -34.14 -10.16 51.63
C LEU A 217 -32.74 -10.68 51.27
N GLU A 218 -32.16 -11.55 52.10
CA GLU A 218 -30.84 -12.13 51.89
C GLU A 218 -30.86 -13.12 50.71
N THR A 219 -31.86 -13.99 50.60
CA THR A 219 -32.02 -14.91 49.45
C THR A 219 -32.39 -14.18 48.15
N ARG A 220 -33.13 -13.07 48.22
CA ARG A 220 -33.41 -12.18 47.08
C ARG A 220 -32.20 -11.33 46.67
N SER A 221 -31.19 -11.19 47.52
CA SER A 221 -29.91 -10.52 47.21
C SER A 221 -28.87 -11.42 46.50
N VAL A 222 -29.09 -12.75 46.47
CA VAL A 222 -28.20 -13.74 45.81
C VAL A 222 -28.14 -13.68 44.27
N PRO A 223 -29.10 -13.12 43.49
CA PRO A 223 -28.95 -13.02 42.03
C PRO A 223 -27.71 -12.19 41.63
N THR A 224 -27.38 -11.16 42.42
CA THR A 224 -26.35 -10.18 42.07
C THR A 224 -24.93 -10.77 42.08
N LEU A 225 -24.63 -11.76 42.94
CA LEU A 225 -23.29 -12.37 43.00
C LEU A 225 -23.02 -13.33 41.83
N LYS A 226 -24.05 -14.08 41.38
CA LYS A 226 -23.96 -14.94 40.20
C LYS A 226 -23.81 -14.11 38.93
N ASP A 227 -24.56 -13.02 38.83
CA ASP A 227 -24.46 -12.07 37.73
C ASP A 227 -23.09 -11.39 37.72
N LEU A 228 -22.57 -10.94 38.87
CA LEU A 228 -21.24 -10.33 38.96
C LEU A 228 -20.12 -11.31 38.55
N LYS A 229 -20.24 -12.61 38.92
CA LYS A 229 -19.31 -13.66 38.47
C LYS A 229 -19.41 -13.92 36.96
N PHE A 230 -20.62 -13.87 36.41
CA PHE A 230 -20.87 -13.99 34.98
C PHE A 230 -20.29 -12.80 34.19
N TYR A 231 -20.51 -11.56 34.65
CA TYR A 231 -19.94 -10.36 34.05
C TYR A 231 -18.41 -10.35 34.17
N LYS A 232 -17.84 -10.76 35.30
CA LYS A 232 -16.39 -10.95 35.47
C LYS A 232 -15.82 -11.93 34.44
N HIS A 233 -16.53 -13.03 34.16
CA HIS A 233 -16.12 -13.98 33.13
C HIS A 233 -16.23 -13.41 31.71
N LYS A 234 -17.29 -12.66 31.41
CA LYS A 234 -17.43 -11.95 30.12
C LYS A 234 -16.33 -10.93 29.90
N VAL A 235 -16.01 -10.12 30.91
CA VAL A 235 -14.94 -9.12 30.85
C VAL A 235 -13.59 -9.78 30.58
N ARG A 236 -13.23 -10.84 31.32
CA ARG A 236 -12.01 -11.62 31.07
C ARG A 236 -11.96 -12.20 29.66
N ARG A 237 -13.10 -12.62 29.11
CA ARG A 237 -13.16 -13.16 27.74
C ARG A 237 -12.91 -12.08 26.71
N ILE A 238 -13.47 -10.88 26.89
CA ILE A 238 -13.24 -9.73 26.02
C ILE A 238 -11.78 -9.29 26.09
N GLU A 239 -11.20 -9.23 27.28
CA GLU A 239 -9.79 -8.87 27.49
C GLU A 239 -8.85 -9.86 26.79
N LYS A 240 -9.12 -11.17 26.89
CA LYS A 240 -8.38 -12.20 26.14
C LYS A 240 -8.50 -12.03 24.62
N LEU A 241 -9.70 -11.75 24.11
CA LEU A 241 -9.93 -11.55 22.67
C LEU A 241 -9.25 -10.28 22.15
N TYR A 242 -9.26 -9.20 22.94
CA TYR A 242 -8.58 -7.95 22.62
C TYR A 242 -7.05 -8.12 22.59
N ASN A 243 -6.48 -8.84 23.56
CA ASN A 243 -5.05 -9.13 23.56
C ASN A 243 -4.66 -10.04 22.39
N LEU A 244 -5.51 -11.03 22.04
CA LEU A 244 -5.26 -11.87 20.87
C LEU A 244 -5.31 -11.07 19.57
N SER A 245 -6.27 -10.14 19.41
CA SER A 245 -6.39 -9.33 18.21
C SER A 245 -5.25 -8.33 18.09
N LEU A 246 -4.81 -7.74 19.21
CA LEU A 246 -3.62 -6.90 19.26
C LEU A 246 -2.35 -7.66 18.91
N ASN A 247 -2.17 -8.88 19.43
CA ASN A 247 -1.01 -9.72 19.11
C ASN A 247 -1.01 -10.17 17.64
N ASN A 248 -2.18 -10.45 17.06
CA ASN A 248 -2.28 -10.73 15.63
C ASN A 248 -2.03 -9.48 14.77
N LEU A 249 -2.47 -8.31 15.23
CA LEU A 249 -2.24 -7.06 14.55
C LEU A 249 -0.76 -6.66 14.62
N SER A 250 -0.10 -6.84 15.77
CA SER A 250 1.33 -6.58 15.93
C SER A 250 2.17 -7.50 15.05
N ALA A 251 1.87 -8.81 15.02
CA ALA A 251 2.54 -9.77 14.12
C ALA A 251 2.37 -9.42 12.63
N ARG A 252 1.26 -8.77 12.24
CA ARG A 252 1.01 -8.35 10.85
C ARG A 252 1.63 -7.00 10.50
N LEU A 253 1.68 -6.06 11.44
CA LEU A 253 2.24 -4.73 11.24
C LEU A 253 3.77 -4.72 11.38
N LEU A 254 4.33 -5.62 12.19
CA LEU A 254 5.76 -5.73 12.45
C LEU A 254 6.24 -7.20 12.35
N PRO A 255 6.25 -7.81 11.14
CA PRO A 255 6.59 -9.23 10.96
C PRO A 255 8.04 -9.60 11.28
N TRP A 256 8.92 -8.60 11.36
CA TRP A 256 10.35 -8.72 11.63
C TRP A 256 10.71 -8.68 13.11
N GLN A 257 9.73 -8.46 13.99
CA GLN A 257 9.95 -8.46 15.43
C GLN A 257 9.75 -9.90 15.96
N PRO A 258 10.74 -10.52 16.64
CA PRO A 258 10.55 -11.82 17.25
C PRO A 258 9.40 -11.76 18.25
N SER A 259 8.43 -12.65 18.10
CA SER A 259 7.33 -12.79 19.06
C SER A 259 7.92 -13.02 20.45
N GLU A 260 7.51 -12.22 21.44
CA GLU A 260 7.89 -12.41 22.85
C GLU A 260 7.29 -13.72 23.39
N GLU A 261 7.85 -14.84 23.00
CA GLU A 261 7.97 -16.00 23.87
C GLU A 261 9.41 -16.01 24.33
N CYS A 262 9.73 -15.21 25.34
CA CYS A 262 11.02 -15.28 26.00
C CYS A 262 11.05 -16.58 26.82
N PRO A 263 12.00 -17.50 26.58
CA PRO A 263 12.34 -18.50 27.57
C PRO A 263 12.99 -17.77 28.73
N THR A 264 12.48 -18.03 29.92
CA THR A 264 13.04 -17.65 31.20
C THR A 264 14.55 -17.92 31.26
N SER A 265 15.39 -16.91 31.06
CA SER A 265 16.70 -16.73 31.70
C SER A 265 17.37 -15.42 31.24
N ALA A 266 17.86 -14.68 32.21
CA ALA A 266 18.64 -13.45 32.17
C ALA A 266 19.64 -13.30 31.00
N GLU A 267 19.50 -12.21 30.23
CA GLU A 267 20.36 -11.03 30.26
C GLU A 267 19.72 -9.93 29.39
N PRO A 268 19.59 -8.67 29.84
CA PRO A 268 19.15 -7.58 28.99
C PRO A 268 20.24 -7.29 27.95
N ALA A 269 19.88 -7.35 26.66
CA ALA A 269 20.79 -7.09 25.55
C ALA A 269 21.56 -5.78 25.76
N LYS A 270 22.89 -5.87 25.77
CA LYS A 270 23.78 -4.72 26.03
C LYS A 270 23.80 -3.83 24.78
N VAL A 271 23.91 -2.52 24.99
CA VAL A 271 23.91 -1.52 23.92
C VAL A 271 25.05 -1.77 22.93
N GLU A 272 26.15 -2.37 23.41
CA GLU A 272 27.27 -2.84 22.59
C GLU A 272 26.85 -3.87 21.55
N ASP A 273 25.95 -4.81 21.86
CA ASP A 273 25.49 -5.83 20.90
C ASP A 273 24.56 -5.23 19.85
N MET A 274 23.80 -4.18 20.22
CA MET A 274 22.97 -3.42 19.27
C MET A 274 23.84 -2.54 18.36
N MET A 275 24.90 -1.93 18.88
CA MET A 275 25.88 -1.20 18.08
C MET A 275 26.63 -2.14 17.13
N LEU A 276 27.04 -3.32 17.59
CA LEU A 276 27.70 -4.30 16.75
C LEU A 276 26.80 -4.77 15.60
N LEU A 277 25.49 -4.95 15.85
CA LEU A 277 24.52 -5.30 14.82
C LEU A 277 24.31 -4.16 13.81
N VAL A 278 24.27 -2.91 14.29
CA VAL A 278 24.16 -1.72 13.44
C VAL A 278 25.41 -1.54 12.59
N ASP A 279 26.61 -1.72 13.15
CA ASP A 279 27.88 -1.66 12.42
C ASP A 279 27.99 -2.80 11.41
N THR A 280 27.58 -4.02 11.77
CA THR A 280 27.54 -5.17 10.86
C THR A 280 26.52 -4.96 9.73
N LEU A 281 25.40 -4.26 9.98
CA LEU A 281 24.43 -3.88 8.95
C LEU A 281 24.93 -2.72 8.08
N LEU A 282 25.66 -1.76 8.63
CA LEU A 282 26.34 -0.69 7.90
C LEU A 282 27.44 -1.24 6.98
N GLU A 283 28.18 -2.25 7.42
CA GLU A 283 29.24 -2.86 6.63
C GLU A 283 28.67 -3.77 5.52
N ASN A 284 27.57 -4.49 5.78
CA ASN A 284 26.86 -5.32 4.79
C ASN A 284 25.99 -4.52 3.78
N THR A 285 25.62 -3.27 4.09
CA THR A 285 24.93 -2.37 3.15
C THR A 285 25.90 -1.55 2.29
N SER A 286 27.19 -1.50 2.65
CA SER A 286 28.21 -0.77 1.89
C SER A 286 28.61 -1.44 0.57
N THR A 287 28.24 -2.71 0.33
CA THR A 287 28.71 -3.49 -0.84
C THR A 287 27.77 -3.56 -2.03
N HIS A 288 26.56 -2.99 -2.01
CA HIS A 288 25.81 -2.83 -3.26
C HIS A 288 24.71 -1.75 -3.18
N ASP A 289 24.87 -0.76 -4.06
CA ASP A 289 23.85 0.21 -4.49
C ASP A 289 23.37 1.31 -3.52
N GLU A 290 24.31 2.09 -2.98
CA GLU A 290 24.09 3.53 -2.85
C GLU A 290 24.64 4.26 -4.08
N LYS A 291 23.88 4.25 -5.18
CA LYS A 291 23.95 5.36 -6.15
C LYS A 291 23.18 6.56 -5.58
N VAL A 292 23.68 7.09 -4.48
CA VAL A 292 23.62 8.53 -4.24
C VAL A 292 24.20 9.16 -5.51
N LEU A 293 23.46 10.08 -6.12
CA LEU A 293 23.84 10.80 -7.33
C LEU A 293 25.16 11.54 -7.10
N ARG A 294 26.30 10.84 -7.25
CA ARG A 294 27.59 11.46 -7.47
C ARG A 294 27.43 12.28 -8.74
N SER A 295 27.71 13.58 -8.63
CA SER A 295 27.76 14.47 -9.78
C SER A 295 28.58 13.79 -10.89
N PRO A 296 28.04 13.65 -12.11
CA PRO A 296 28.73 12.95 -13.19
C PRO A 296 30.13 13.55 -13.34
N THR A 297 31.13 12.67 -13.38
CA THR A 297 32.54 13.10 -13.47
C THR A 297 32.74 14.03 -14.66
N ARG A 298 33.64 15.01 -14.53
CA ARG A 298 33.93 16.00 -15.58
C ARG A 298 34.19 15.37 -16.95
N HIS A 299 34.79 14.18 -16.97
CA HIS A 299 35.00 13.39 -18.17
C HIS A 299 33.67 12.89 -18.79
N THR A 300 32.74 12.38 -17.98
CA THR A 300 31.42 11.92 -18.43
C THR A 300 30.60 13.06 -19.03
N LEU A 301 30.61 14.23 -18.36
CA LEU A 301 29.98 15.44 -18.90
C LEU A 301 30.65 15.90 -20.22
N GLY A 302 31.98 15.84 -20.30
CA GLY A 302 32.73 16.12 -21.52
C GLY A 302 32.37 15.18 -22.67
N SER A 303 32.25 13.88 -22.41
CA SER A 303 31.82 12.89 -23.41
C SER A 303 30.37 13.12 -23.87
N MET A 304 29.47 13.48 -22.96
CA MET A 304 28.09 13.83 -23.31
C MET A 304 28.04 15.08 -24.20
N VAL A 305 28.79 16.13 -23.85
CA VAL A 305 28.88 17.37 -24.64
C VAL A 305 29.43 17.09 -26.04
N ALA A 306 30.52 16.32 -26.15
CA ALA A 306 31.11 15.95 -27.44
C ALA A 306 30.15 15.10 -28.30
N HIS A 307 29.38 14.21 -27.66
CA HIS A 307 28.37 13.42 -28.35
C HIS A 307 27.26 14.30 -28.95
N PHE A 308 26.73 15.26 -28.20
CA PHE A 308 25.70 16.17 -28.70
C PHE A 308 26.22 17.14 -29.77
N GLN A 309 27.47 17.60 -29.65
CA GLN A 309 28.11 18.41 -30.68
C GLN A 309 28.24 17.64 -32.01
N LYS A 310 28.60 16.35 -31.96
CA LYS A 310 28.67 15.48 -33.13
C LYS A 310 27.29 15.10 -33.68
N LEU A 311 26.30 14.88 -32.82
CA LEU A 311 24.94 14.52 -33.22
C LEU A 311 24.24 15.63 -34.00
N PHE A 312 24.53 16.89 -33.64
CA PHE A 312 23.90 18.07 -34.25
C PHE A 312 24.82 18.84 -35.20
N ASP A 313 25.99 18.30 -35.55
CA ASP A 313 27.01 18.93 -36.42
C ASP A 313 27.35 20.38 -36.02
N VAL A 314 27.72 20.58 -34.75
CA VAL A 314 28.10 21.89 -34.21
C VAL A 314 29.40 21.85 -33.44
N SER A 315 30.26 22.84 -33.67
CA SER A 315 31.60 22.94 -33.06
C SER A 315 31.58 23.51 -31.63
N SER A 316 30.47 24.09 -31.18
CA SER A 316 30.33 24.71 -29.85
C SER A 316 29.09 24.22 -29.11
N LEU A 317 29.19 24.09 -27.78
CA LEU A 317 28.07 23.69 -26.92
C LEU A 317 26.91 24.69 -27.03
N SER A 318 27.20 25.98 -27.18
CA SER A 318 26.21 27.03 -27.42
C SER A 318 25.45 26.86 -28.74
N GLY A 319 26.04 26.22 -29.74
CA GLY A 319 25.42 25.92 -31.03
C GLY A 319 24.48 24.72 -31.01
N VAL A 320 24.61 23.82 -30.02
CA VAL A 320 23.78 22.62 -29.90
C VAL A 320 22.31 22.98 -29.74
N TYR A 321 22.00 23.94 -28.88
CA TYR A 321 20.62 24.32 -28.60
C TYR A 321 19.90 24.97 -29.79
N PRO A 322 20.46 25.99 -30.47
CA PRO A 322 19.86 26.56 -31.69
C PRO A 322 19.62 25.51 -32.77
N ARG A 323 20.59 24.61 -33.00
CA ARG A 323 20.50 23.59 -34.05
C ARG A 323 19.50 22.49 -33.70
N MET A 324 19.47 22.06 -32.45
CA MET A 324 18.48 21.13 -31.92
C MET A 324 17.06 21.73 -32.03
N ASN A 325 16.89 22.99 -31.62
CA ASN A 325 15.61 23.68 -31.69
C ASN A 325 15.14 23.86 -33.15
N GLU A 326 16.05 24.16 -34.08
CA GLU A 326 15.75 24.22 -35.51
C GLU A 326 15.26 22.86 -36.05
N VAL A 327 15.93 21.76 -35.68
CA VAL A 327 15.55 20.39 -36.04
C VAL A 327 14.16 20.06 -35.50
N TYR A 328 13.89 20.35 -34.22
CA TYR A 328 12.58 20.11 -33.61
C TYR A 328 11.46 20.99 -34.19
N CYS A 329 11.74 22.25 -34.54
CA CYS A 329 10.80 23.11 -35.24
C CYS A 329 10.48 22.58 -36.66
N ARG A 330 11.49 22.10 -37.40
CA ARG A 330 11.31 21.52 -38.75
C ARG A 330 10.56 20.18 -38.72
N LEU A 331 10.81 19.33 -37.73
CA LEU A 331 10.09 18.06 -37.54
C LEU A 331 8.65 18.25 -37.07
N GLY A 332 8.27 19.45 -36.62
CA GLY A 332 6.91 19.72 -36.15
C GLY A 332 6.52 18.91 -34.91
N GLU A 333 7.49 18.41 -34.14
CA GLU A 333 7.25 17.58 -32.94
C GLU A 333 6.43 18.32 -31.90
N MET A 334 6.52 19.65 -31.85
CA MET A 334 5.68 20.47 -30.99
C MET A 334 4.20 20.39 -31.40
N ASN A 335 3.91 20.31 -32.71
CA ASN A 335 2.55 20.06 -33.21
C ASN A 335 2.09 18.63 -32.89
N ASN A 336 3.01 17.66 -32.88
CA ASN A 336 2.73 16.26 -32.53
C ASN A 336 2.42 16.10 -31.03
N ALA A 337 3.24 16.69 -30.15
CA ALA A 337 3.02 16.75 -28.72
C ALA A 337 1.70 17.46 -28.37
N MET A 338 1.43 18.60 -29.02
CA MET A 338 0.16 19.33 -28.84
C MET A 338 -1.06 18.56 -29.33
N ARG A 339 -0.90 17.67 -30.32
CA ARG A 339 -1.96 16.76 -30.79
C ARG A 339 -2.21 15.65 -29.77
N ASN A 340 -1.15 15.05 -29.23
CA ASN A 340 -1.24 14.04 -28.18
C ASN A 340 -1.89 14.58 -26.90
N ILE A 341 -1.55 15.79 -26.47
CA ILE A 341 -2.17 16.44 -25.29
C ILE A 341 -3.65 16.73 -25.56
N ARG A 342 -4.00 17.14 -26.78
CA ARG A 342 -5.39 17.39 -27.18
C ARG A 342 -6.22 16.12 -27.17
N ASP A 343 -5.67 15.03 -27.70
CA ASP A 343 -6.31 13.72 -27.73
C ASP A 343 -6.47 13.16 -26.31
N ALA A 344 -5.46 13.31 -25.45
CA ALA A 344 -5.53 12.92 -24.04
C ALA A 344 -6.56 13.73 -23.22
N LEU A 345 -6.86 14.97 -23.63
CA LEU A 345 -7.86 15.84 -23.01
C LEU A 345 -9.23 15.79 -23.71
N SER A 346 -9.39 14.91 -24.72
CA SER A 346 -10.61 14.74 -25.52
C SER A 346 -11.15 16.04 -26.12
N LEU A 347 -10.27 16.97 -26.48
CA LEU A 347 -10.63 18.23 -27.12
C LEU A 347 -10.86 17.95 -28.61
N GLY A 348 -12.12 17.84 -29.03
CA GLY A 348 -12.52 17.42 -30.38
C GLY A 348 -11.81 18.18 -31.52
N LYS A 349 -11.66 17.52 -32.67
CA LYS A 349 -10.90 17.98 -33.85
C LYS A 349 -11.42 19.27 -34.51
N ASN A 350 -12.52 19.85 -34.04
CA ASN A 350 -13.16 20.98 -34.67
C ASN A 350 -12.75 22.31 -34.03
N LYS A 351 -12.14 23.15 -34.88
CA LYS A 351 -11.47 24.44 -34.66
C LYS A 351 -9.99 24.29 -34.36
N ILE A 352 -9.20 25.09 -35.09
CA ILE A 352 -7.79 25.40 -34.83
C ILE A 352 -7.74 25.88 -33.38
N SER A 353 -7.47 24.95 -32.47
CA SER A 353 -7.45 25.20 -31.04
C SER A 353 -6.04 25.67 -30.74
N ASP A 354 -5.91 26.97 -30.64
CA ASP A 354 -4.68 27.66 -30.27
C ASP A 354 -4.23 27.23 -28.85
N CYS A 355 -2.96 27.38 -28.51
CA CYS A 355 -2.37 26.89 -27.25
C CYS A 355 -3.15 27.37 -26.00
N SER A 356 -3.75 28.55 -26.12
CA SER A 356 -4.67 29.19 -25.19
C SER A 356 -5.90 28.34 -24.82
N HIS A 357 -6.51 27.61 -25.76
CA HIS A 357 -7.69 26.77 -25.49
C HIS A 357 -7.36 25.53 -24.65
N VAL A 358 -6.20 24.91 -24.89
CA VAL A 358 -5.70 23.77 -24.09
C VAL A 358 -5.41 24.26 -22.66
N HIS A 359 -4.75 25.41 -22.53
CA HIS A 359 -4.43 26.02 -21.24
C HIS A 359 -5.70 26.35 -20.43
N ILE A 360 -6.72 26.93 -21.06
CA ILE A 360 -8.01 27.24 -20.42
C ILE A 360 -8.72 25.96 -19.92
N ARG A 361 -8.69 24.87 -20.71
CA ARG A 361 -9.35 23.62 -20.30
C ARG A 361 -8.63 22.96 -19.12
N ILE A 362 -7.30 22.94 -19.14
CA ILE A 362 -6.48 22.44 -18.03
C ILE A 362 -6.77 23.26 -16.77
N ASN A 363 -6.77 24.60 -16.87
CA ASN A 363 -7.11 25.46 -15.73
C ASN A 363 -8.53 25.22 -15.21
N LYS A 364 -9.52 24.99 -16.08
CA LYS A 364 -10.89 24.69 -15.65
C LYS A 364 -10.98 23.34 -14.90
N ILE A 365 -10.24 22.32 -15.34
CA ILE A 365 -10.14 21.04 -14.63
C ILE A 365 -9.44 21.23 -13.28
N LEU A 366 -8.37 22.03 -13.24
CA LEU A 366 -7.64 22.34 -12.02
C LEU A 366 -8.50 23.11 -11.01
N SER A 367 -9.29 24.09 -11.45
CA SER A 367 -10.24 24.80 -10.58
C SER A 367 -11.34 23.89 -10.04
N SER A 368 -11.84 22.95 -10.85
CA SER A 368 -12.81 21.96 -10.39
C SER A 368 -12.21 21.00 -9.34
N LEU A 369 -10.95 20.59 -9.51
CA LEU A 369 -10.24 19.73 -8.55
C LEU A 369 -9.89 20.48 -7.24
N TYR A 370 -9.58 21.78 -7.33
CA TYR A 370 -9.31 22.64 -6.18
C TYR A 370 -10.52 22.78 -5.25
N ASN A 371 -11.73 22.84 -5.81
CA ASN A 371 -12.98 22.93 -5.05
C ASN A 371 -13.38 21.62 -4.35
N LEU A 372 -12.80 20.48 -4.74
CA LEU A 372 -13.14 19.15 -4.19
C LEU A 372 -12.23 18.70 -3.03
N LYS A 373 -11.03 19.28 -2.88
CA LYS A 373 -10.06 18.85 -1.85
C LYS A 373 -9.36 20.07 -1.22
N GLY A 374 -9.97 20.60 -0.17
CA GLY A 374 -9.48 21.65 0.74
C GLY A 374 -8.02 22.08 0.50
N GLY A 375 -7.89 23.25 -0.11
CA GLY A 375 -6.66 23.73 -0.72
C GLY A 375 -5.55 24.09 0.26
N TYR A 376 -4.75 23.12 0.68
CA TYR A 376 -3.38 23.36 1.15
C TYR A 376 -2.41 22.21 0.78
N TYR A 377 -2.89 20.97 0.67
CA TYR A 377 -2.06 19.81 0.28
C TYR A 377 -1.86 19.64 -1.24
N VAL A 378 -2.69 20.30 -2.05
CA VAL A 378 -2.70 20.11 -3.51
C VAL A 378 -1.56 20.88 -4.18
N LYS A 379 -1.16 22.08 -3.71
CA LYS A 379 -0.11 22.86 -4.39
C LYS A 379 1.25 22.16 -4.41
N SER A 380 1.72 21.60 -3.28
CA SER A 380 3.05 20.97 -3.20
C SER A 380 3.12 19.63 -3.94
N THR A 381 2.07 18.81 -3.84
CA THR A 381 2.02 17.52 -4.53
C THR A 381 1.70 17.67 -6.02
N PHE A 382 0.87 18.62 -6.44
CA PHE A 382 0.58 18.85 -7.86
C PHE A 382 1.62 19.68 -8.59
N SER A 383 2.33 20.63 -7.98
CA SER A 383 3.50 21.22 -8.64
C SER A 383 4.54 20.13 -8.92
N LYS A 384 4.73 19.19 -7.97
CA LYS A 384 5.59 18.02 -8.18
C LYS A 384 5.04 17.04 -9.21
N LEU A 385 3.73 16.80 -9.28
CA LEU A 385 3.10 15.91 -10.27
C LEU A 385 3.07 16.53 -11.67
N TYR A 386 2.81 17.83 -11.79
CA TYR A 386 2.81 18.58 -13.03
C TYR A 386 4.23 18.71 -13.58
N ILE A 387 5.22 19.00 -12.72
CA ILE A 387 6.64 18.94 -13.07
C ILE A 387 7.04 17.51 -13.42
N MET A 388 6.61 16.47 -12.69
CA MET A 388 6.89 15.08 -13.05
C MET A 388 6.25 14.65 -14.37
N LEU A 389 5.02 15.08 -14.68
CA LEU A 389 4.34 14.74 -15.92
C LEU A 389 4.92 15.51 -17.11
N LEU A 390 5.28 16.79 -16.92
CA LEU A 390 6.05 17.57 -17.89
C LEU A 390 7.42 16.95 -18.09
N CYS A 391 8.16 16.61 -17.03
CA CYS A 391 9.44 15.95 -17.10
C CYS A 391 9.31 14.57 -17.73
N HIS A 392 8.32 13.75 -17.40
CA HIS A 392 8.13 12.42 -17.98
C HIS A 392 7.77 12.51 -19.47
N SER A 393 6.96 13.49 -19.86
CA SER A 393 6.63 13.75 -21.27
C SER A 393 7.84 14.33 -22.03
N LEU A 394 8.60 15.25 -21.43
CA LEU A 394 9.85 15.80 -21.97
C LEU A 394 10.95 14.73 -22.05
N ILE A 395 11.04 13.80 -21.11
CA ILE A 395 12.03 12.71 -21.12
C ILE A 395 11.67 11.66 -22.18
N LYS A 396 10.37 11.36 -22.33
CA LYS A 396 9.87 10.38 -23.29
C LYS A 396 9.91 10.88 -24.73
N HIS A 397 9.79 12.19 -24.96
CA HIS A 397 9.74 12.77 -26.30
C HIS A 397 10.94 13.68 -26.65
N MET A 398 11.73 14.13 -25.68
CA MET A 398 12.89 15.03 -25.84
C MET A 398 14.07 14.63 -24.91
N PRO A 399 14.70 13.46 -25.11
CA PRO A 399 15.75 12.94 -24.21
C PRO A 399 16.99 13.84 -24.08
N GLY A 400 17.21 14.78 -25.02
CA GLY A 400 18.29 15.78 -24.97
C GLY A 400 18.10 16.94 -23.98
N VAL A 401 16.90 17.11 -23.41
CA VAL A 401 16.57 18.22 -22.47
C VAL A 401 16.85 17.84 -21.01
N LEU A 402 16.99 16.53 -20.74
CA LEU A 402 17.22 15.98 -19.41
C LEU A 402 18.47 16.56 -18.69
N PRO A 403 19.64 16.74 -19.35
CA PRO A 403 20.82 17.32 -18.69
C PRO A 403 20.62 18.78 -18.26
N TRP A 404 19.76 19.52 -18.95
CA TRP A 404 19.51 20.95 -18.68
C TRP A 404 18.47 21.15 -17.55
N LEU A 405 17.45 20.31 -17.50
CA LEU A 405 16.48 20.29 -16.38
C LEU A 405 17.16 19.90 -15.06
N ILE A 406 18.12 18.98 -15.10
CA ILE A 406 18.94 18.61 -13.94
C ILE A 406 19.84 19.78 -13.50
N HIS A 407 20.44 20.51 -14.44
CA HIS A 407 21.27 21.68 -14.13
C HIS A 407 20.47 22.85 -13.53
N ILE A 408 19.24 23.11 -14.01
CA ILE A 408 18.36 24.14 -13.43
C ILE A 408 17.88 23.75 -12.03
N PHE A 409 17.56 22.48 -11.80
CA PHE A 409 17.11 22.02 -10.48
C PHE A 409 18.24 22.02 -9.44
N LEU A 410 19.48 21.73 -9.85
CA LEU A 410 20.64 21.76 -8.96
C LEU A 410 21.22 23.17 -8.74
N SER A 411 20.92 24.14 -9.61
CA SER A 411 21.40 25.53 -9.46
C SER A 411 20.44 26.44 -8.66
N ASN A 412 19.29 25.93 -8.22
CA ASN A 412 18.28 26.66 -7.43
C ASN A 412 18.06 26.04 -6.04
N GLN A 413 19.08 25.36 -5.50
CA GLN A 413 19.18 25.00 -4.07
C GLN A 413 20.31 25.77 -3.40
#